data_AF-A0A661PC40-F1
#
_entry.id   AF-A0A661PC40-F1
#
_cell.length_a   1.000
_cell.length_b   1.000
_cell.length_c   1.000
_cell.angle_alpha   90.00
_cell.angle_beta   90.00
_cell.angle_gamma   90.00
#
_symmetry.space_group_name_H-M   'P 1'
#
loop_
_entity.id
_entity.type
_entity.pdbx_description
1 polymer ?
#
loop_
_entity_poly.entity_id
_entity_poly.type
_entity_poly.pdbx_seq_one_letter_code
_entity_poly.pdbx_strand_id
1 'polypeptide(L)'
;MVVRTLTQRQAARLLGLSERQVRRLVAAYEARGAVGLVSLKRGQASNRRLADEVRTRALALVHERSPDFGLTLAHEKLTELHELSMSVETLRHWMIADGLWVPRSQRDRRL
;
A
#
# COMPACT_ATOMS: atom_id res chain seq x y z
N MET A 1 -13.93 13.08 -40.07
CA MET A 1 -13.57 13.23 -38.65
C MET A 1 -12.20 13.91 -38.58
N VAL A 2 -12.11 15.18 -38.19
CA VAL A 2 -10.82 15.88 -38.10
C VAL A 2 -10.17 15.50 -36.77
N VAL A 3 -9.09 14.72 -36.81
CA VAL A 3 -8.30 14.42 -35.61
C VAL A 3 -7.56 15.70 -35.23
N ARG A 4 -7.97 16.35 -34.14
CA ARG A 4 -7.24 17.49 -33.59
C ARG A 4 -5.93 16.99 -32.97
N THR A 5 -4.81 17.23 -33.63
CA THR A 5 -3.48 16.95 -33.09
C THR A 5 -3.02 18.11 -32.21
N LEU A 6 -2.86 17.85 -30.91
CA LEU A 6 -2.24 18.78 -29.97
C LEU A 6 -0.72 18.60 -30.00
N THR A 7 0.03 19.71 -29.93
CA THR A 7 1.46 19.61 -29.62
C THR A 7 1.64 19.08 -28.19
N GLN A 8 2.73 18.37 -27.91
CA GLN A 8 3.01 17.87 -26.56
C GLN A 8 3.09 19.00 -25.52
N ARG A 9 3.51 20.21 -25.92
CA ARG A 9 3.51 21.41 -25.07
C ARG A 9 2.09 21.87 -24.72
N GLN A 10 1.17 21.85 -25.66
CA GLN A 10 -0.25 22.14 -25.40
C GLN A 10 -0.87 21.08 -24.50
N ALA A 11 -0.58 19.80 -24.75
CA ALA A 11 -1.04 18.71 -23.90
C ALA A 11 -0.51 18.83 -22.46
N ALA A 12 0.75 19.21 -22.27
CA ALA A 12 1.35 19.43 -20.95
C ALA A 12 0.59 20.49 -20.15
N ARG A 13 0.26 21.62 -20.79
CA ARG A 13 -0.54 22.69 -20.18
C ARG A 13 -1.94 22.21 -19.79
N LEU A 14 -2.62 21.49 -20.69
CA LEU A 14 -3.98 20.98 -20.45
C LEU A 14 -4.04 19.95 -19.31
N LEU A 15 -3.00 19.12 -19.19
CA LEU A 15 -2.93 18.07 -18.17
C LEU A 15 -2.31 18.53 -16.84
N GLY A 16 -1.81 19.76 -16.76
CA GLY A 16 -1.05 20.23 -15.59
C GLY A 16 0.24 19.45 -15.35
N LEU A 17 0.87 18.95 -16.42
CA LEU A 17 2.09 18.14 -16.38
C LEU A 17 3.26 18.87 -17.02
N SER A 18 4.49 18.42 -16.72
CA SER A 18 5.66 18.89 -17.47
C SER A 18 5.68 18.31 -18.89
N GLU A 19 6.25 19.04 -19.85
CA GLU A 19 6.43 18.55 -21.23
C GLU A 19 7.22 17.23 -21.28
N ARG A 20 8.23 17.09 -20.40
CA ARG A 20 9.01 15.84 -20.26
C ARG A 20 8.14 14.68 -19.78
N GLN A 21 7.20 14.91 -18.86
CA GLN A 21 6.29 13.86 -18.42
C GLN A 21 5.32 13.47 -19.53
N VAL A 22 4.79 14.43 -20.29
CA VAL A 22 3.95 14.13 -21.46
C VAL A 22 4.71 13.30 -22.50
N ARG A 23 5.96 13.67 -22.83
CA ARG A 23 6.83 12.86 -23.71
C ARG A 23 6.94 11.42 -23.25
N ARG A 24 7.18 11.22 -21.94
CA ARG A 24 7.29 9.87 -21.35
C ARG A 24 5.98 9.08 -21.46
N LEU A 25 4.83 9.73 -21.24
CA LEU A 25 3.52 9.09 -21.34
C LEU A 25 3.19 8.71 -22.79
N VAL A 26 3.47 9.60 -23.75
CA VAL A 26 3.29 9.30 -25.18
C VAL A 26 4.14 8.11 -25.60
N ALA A 27 5.44 8.12 -25.29
CA ALA A 27 6.33 7.01 -25.62
C ALA A 27 5.90 5.68 -24.94
N ALA A 28 5.41 5.75 -23.69
CA ALA A 28 4.91 4.57 -23.00
C ALA A 28 3.62 4.02 -23.63
N TYR A 29 2.73 4.91 -24.08
CA TYR A 29 1.51 4.54 -24.78
C TYR A 29 1.78 3.97 -26.17
N GLU A 30 2.71 4.54 -26.92
CA GLU A 30 3.12 4.00 -28.23
C GLU A 30 3.72 2.60 -28.09
N ALA A 31 4.49 2.34 -27.03
CA ALA A 31 5.11 1.03 -26.82
C ALA A 31 4.16 -0.04 -26.27
N ARG A 32 3.18 0.33 -25.43
CA ARG A 32 2.39 -0.62 -24.61
C ARG A 32 0.88 -0.35 -24.58
N GLY A 33 0.41 0.59 -25.39
CA GLY A 33 -0.97 1.06 -25.36
C GLY A 33 -1.36 1.67 -24.01
N ALA A 34 -2.65 1.62 -23.68
CA ALA A 34 -3.20 2.17 -22.45
C ALA A 34 -2.54 1.62 -21.16
N VAL A 35 -2.09 0.36 -21.18
CA VAL A 35 -1.39 -0.26 -20.04
C VAL A 35 -0.07 0.46 -19.73
N GLY A 36 0.58 1.05 -20.73
CA GLY A 36 1.80 1.85 -20.55
C GLY A 36 1.61 3.13 -19.73
N LEU A 37 0.38 3.62 -19.59
CA LEU A 37 0.06 4.79 -18.76
C LEU A 37 -0.15 4.44 -17.28
N VAL A 38 -0.32 3.15 -16.96
CA VAL A 38 -0.45 2.69 -15.58
C VAL A 38 0.92 2.76 -14.90
N SER A 39 0.95 3.27 -13.66
CA SER A 39 2.17 3.25 -12.86
C SER A 39 2.71 1.83 -12.72
N LEU A 40 3.99 1.63 -13.07
CA LEU A 40 4.67 0.35 -12.92
C LEU A 40 4.79 -0.11 -11.46
N LYS A 41 4.59 0.81 -10.50
CA LYS A 41 4.52 0.48 -9.06
C LYS A 41 3.15 -0.03 -8.64
N ARG A 42 2.10 0.12 -9.46
CA ARG A 42 0.76 -0.37 -9.13
C ARG A 42 0.81 -1.89 -9.00
N GLY A 43 0.30 -2.42 -7.89
CA GLY A 43 0.31 -3.86 -7.59
C GLY A 43 1.65 -4.40 -7.08
N GLN A 44 2.71 -3.59 -7.07
CA GLN A 44 4.01 -3.98 -6.52
C GLN A 44 4.06 -3.72 -5.02
N ALA A 45 4.82 -4.56 -4.30
CA ALA A 45 5.10 -4.34 -2.89
C ALA A 45 5.90 -3.03 -2.69
N SER A 46 5.70 -2.38 -1.54
CA SER A 46 6.50 -1.22 -1.16
C SER A 46 7.97 -1.60 -0.99
N ASN A 47 8.89 -0.76 -1.47
CA ASN A 47 10.33 -0.93 -1.22
C ASN A 47 10.71 -0.86 0.28
N ARG A 48 9.81 -0.37 1.13
CA ARG A 48 9.96 -0.33 2.60
C ARG A 48 9.17 -1.43 3.32
N ARG A 49 8.61 -2.39 2.58
CA ARG A 49 7.88 -3.53 3.17
C ARG A 49 8.86 -4.34 4.01
N LEU A 50 8.45 -4.69 5.22
CA LEU A 50 9.19 -5.62 6.07
C LEU A 50 9.19 -7.02 5.45
N ALA A 51 10.25 -7.78 5.71
CA ALA A 51 10.39 -9.13 5.21
C ALA A 51 9.21 -10.00 5.66
N ASP A 52 8.76 -10.93 4.81
CA ASP A 52 7.57 -11.72 5.09
C ASP A 52 7.76 -12.65 6.29
N GLU A 53 8.99 -13.03 6.59
CA GLU A 53 9.39 -13.77 7.78
C GLU A 53 9.07 -12.99 9.07
N VAL A 54 9.29 -11.67 9.07
CA VAL A 54 8.95 -10.80 10.22
C VAL A 54 7.45 -10.77 10.43
N ARG A 55 6.68 -10.66 9.34
CA ARG A 55 5.21 -10.70 9.39
C ARG A 55 4.71 -12.03 9.93
N THR A 56 5.18 -13.14 9.38
CA THR A 56 4.75 -14.49 9.80
C THR A 56 5.09 -14.73 11.27
N ARG A 57 6.32 -14.38 11.69
CA ARG A 57 6.72 -14.52 13.10
C ARG A 57 5.88 -13.65 14.03
N ALA A 58 5.59 -12.41 13.66
CA ALA A 58 4.76 -11.52 14.45
C ALA A 58 3.34 -12.07 14.62
N LEU A 59 2.71 -12.52 13.54
CA LEU A 59 1.35 -13.07 13.60
C LEU A 59 1.29 -14.37 14.39
N ALA A 60 2.27 -15.28 14.24
CA ALA A 60 2.34 -16.50 15.03
C ALA A 60 2.40 -16.21 16.54
N LEU A 61 3.23 -15.26 16.96
CA LEU A 61 3.34 -14.84 18.35
C LEU A 61 2.04 -14.22 18.88
N VAL A 62 1.33 -13.44 18.05
CA VAL A 62 0.03 -12.87 18.42
C VAL A 62 -1.02 -13.97 18.57
N HIS A 63 -1.06 -14.96 17.67
CA HIS A 63 -1.94 -16.13 17.76
C HIS A 63 -1.69 -16.95 19.03
N GLU A 64 -0.42 -17.26 19.33
CA GLU A 64 -0.06 -18.07 20.49
C GLU A 64 -0.40 -17.39 21.82
N ARG A 65 -0.32 -16.06 21.85
CA ARG A 65 -0.37 -15.30 23.10
C ARG A 65 -1.64 -14.49 23.28
N SER A 66 -2.60 -14.50 22.35
CA SER A 66 -3.80 -13.69 22.53
C SER A 66 -5.10 -14.05 21.83
N PRO A 67 -6.10 -14.34 22.66
CA PRO A 67 -7.47 -13.88 22.48
C PRO A 67 -7.70 -12.43 22.96
N ASP A 68 -6.91 -11.91 23.93
CA ASP A 68 -7.28 -10.72 24.72
C ASP A 68 -6.38 -9.48 24.55
N PHE A 69 -5.20 -9.55 23.90
CA PHE A 69 -4.37 -8.36 23.72
C PHE A 69 -5.03 -7.34 22.80
N GLY A 70 -5.13 -6.11 23.30
CA GLY A 70 -5.30 -4.95 22.45
C GLY A 70 -4.08 -4.74 21.55
N LEU A 71 -4.28 -4.11 20.38
CA LEU A 71 -3.24 -3.81 19.40
C LEU A 71 -1.96 -3.20 20.00
N THR A 72 -2.10 -2.26 20.93
CA THR A 72 -0.95 -1.59 21.57
C THR A 72 -0.14 -2.56 22.40
N LEU A 73 -0.79 -3.38 23.22
CA LEU A 73 -0.12 -4.36 24.07
C LEU A 73 0.57 -5.45 23.23
N ALA A 74 -0.07 -5.89 22.14
CA ALA A 74 0.57 -6.80 21.19
C ALA A 74 1.84 -6.18 20.58
N HIS A 75 1.79 -4.91 20.17
CA HIS A 75 2.95 -4.20 19.62
C HIS A 75 4.09 -4.07 20.64
N GLU A 76 3.78 -3.70 21.87
CA GLU A 76 4.76 -3.59 22.97
C GLU A 76 5.46 -4.94 23.19
N LYS A 77 4.71 -6.04 23.29
CA LYS A 77 5.30 -7.37 23.51
C LYS A 77 6.14 -7.86 22.34
N LEU A 78 5.72 -7.61 21.10
CA LEU A 78 6.51 -7.94 19.92
C LEU A 78 7.81 -7.14 19.85
N THR A 79 7.80 -5.88 20.30
CA THR A 79 8.99 -5.02 20.29
C THR A 79 9.94 -5.36 21.44
N GLU A 80 9.43 -5.47 22.68
CA GLU A 80 10.22 -5.64 23.89
C GLU A 80 10.74 -7.07 24.08
N LEU A 81 9.92 -8.09 23.82
CA LEU A 81 10.26 -9.48 24.13
C LEU A 81 10.80 -10.25 22.92
N HIS A 82 10.49 -9.78 21.71
CA HIS A 82 10.78 -10.51 20.49
C HIS A 82 11.61 -9.70 19.49
N GLU A 83 12.00 -8.47 19.85
CA GLU A 83 12.87 -7.57 19.08
C GLU A 83 12.38 -7.29 17.65
N LEU A 84 11.06 -7.38 17.44
CA LEU A 84 10.47 -7.13 16.13
C LEU A 84 10.17 -5.64 15.97
N SER A 85 11.00 -4.95 15.19
CA SER A 85 10.82 -3.53 14.90
C SER A 85 9.80 -3.32 13.78
N MET A 86 8.61 -2.83 14.15
CA MET A 86 7.57 -2.38 13.22
C MET A 86 6.76 -1.25 13.84
N SER A 87 6.05 -0.49 13.02
CA SER A 87 5.08 0.48 13.54
C SER A 87 3.80 -0.23 14.00
N VAL A 88 3.10 0.36 14.98
CA VAL A 88 1.78 -0.10 15.44
C VAL A 88 0.80 -0.23 14.26
N GLU A 89 0.86 0.70 13.30
CA GLU A 89 -0.02 0.67 12.12
C GLU A 89 0.30 -0.49 11.16
N THR A 90 1.56 -0.90 11.07
CA THR A 90 1.95 -2.09 10.29
C THR A 90 1.38 -3.35 10.92
N LEU A 91 1.52 -3.49 12.24
CA LEU A 91 0.94 -4.61 12.98
C LEU A 91 -0.59 -4.63 12.85
N ARG A 92 -1.25 -3.47 12.94
CA ARG A 92 -2.70 -3.34 12.78
C ARG A 92 -3.16 -3.86 11.43
N HIS A 93 -2.52 -3.45 10.35
CA HIS A 93 -2.86 -3.92 9.01
C HIS A 93 -2.67 -5.43 8.87
N TRP A 94 -1.61 -5.99 9.45
CA TRP A 94 -1.38 -7.43 9.45
C TRP A 94 -2.48 -8.17 10.23
N MET A 95 -2.82 -7.72 11.44
CA MET A 95 -3.88 -8.33 12.25
C MET A 95 -5.25 -8.22 11.60
N ILE A 96 -5.57 -7.11 10.91
CA ILE A 96 -6.82 -6.98 10.16
C ILE A 96 -6.85 -7.96 8.99
N ALA A 97 -5.77 -8.03 8.21
CA ALA A 97 -5.67 -8.94 7.06
C ALA A 97 -5.73 -10.42 7.48
N ASP A 98 -5.30 -10.74 8.70
CA ASP A 98 -5.31 -12.08 9.29
C ASP A 98 -6.59 -12.38 10.08
N GLY A 99 -7.53 -11.43 10.17
CA GLY A 99 -8.79 -11.59 10.90
C GLY A 99 -8.69 -11.48 12.43
N LEU A 100 -7.48 -11.25 12.97
CA LEU A 100 -7.21 -11.08 14.40
C LEU A 100 -7.72 -9.74 14.98
N TRP A 101 -8.01 -8.75 14.13
CA TRP A 101 -8.47 -7.45 14.59
C TRP A 101 -9.57 -6.87 13.70
N VAL A 102 -10.72 -6.55 14.31
CA VAL A 102 -11.81 -5.85 13.63
C VAL A 102 -11.61 -4.33 13.76
N PRO A 103 -11.50 -3.59 12.65
CA PRO A 103 -11.43 -2.13 12.66
C PRO A 103 -12.62 -1.51 13.41
N ARG A 104 -12.38 -0.41 14.14
CA ARG A 104 -13.42 0.24 14.94
C ARG A 104 -14.66 0.63 14.12
N SER A 105 -14.48 1.04 12.86
CA SER A 105 -15.59 1.40 11.95
C SER A 105 -16.47 0.22 11.54
N GLN A 106 -15.97 -1.01 11.66
CA GLN A 106 -16.66 -2.25 11.30
C GLN A 106 -17.18 -3.00 12.53
N ARG A 107 -16.88 -2.51 13.74
CA ARG A 107 -17.47 -3.08 14.96
C ARG A 107 -18.93 -2.66 15.01
N ASP A 108 -19.82 -3.63 15.21
CA ASP A 108 -21.22 -3.31 15.42
C ASP A 108 -21.35 -2.25 16.51
N ARG A 109 -22.10 -1.20 16.19
CA ARG A 109 -22.59 -0.27 17.21
C ARG A 109 -23.46 -1.13 18.11
N ARG A 110 -22.96 -1.48 19.30
CA ARG A 110 -23.78 -2.09 20.35
C ARG A 110 -25.01 -1.19 20.49
N LEU A 111 -26.17 -1.71 20.06
CA LEU A 111 -27.49 -1.11 20.29
C LEU A 111 -27.80 -1.20 21.78
#